data_AF-A0A6J6NND4-F1
#
_entry.id   AF-A0A6J6NND4-F1
#
_cell.length_a   1.000
_cell.length_b   1.000
_cell.length_c   1.000
_cell.angle_alpha   90.00
_cell.angle_beta   90.00
_cell.angle_gamma   90.00
#
_symmetry.space_group_name_H-M   'P 1'
#
loop_
_entity.id
_entity.type
_entity.pdbx_description
1 polymer ?
#
loop_
_entity_poly.entity_id
_entity_poly.type
_entity_poly.pdbx_seq_one_letter_code
_entity_poly.pdbx_strand_id
1 'polypeptide(L)'
;MGKRIATVVVTLFALVTGSALAADPAVKGPFYDAVHSTSAVTYKDASTQNWTWDRGAITAVSSSSLTLKRKDNQSVTFAITDKTVVRNAGATYAVTDLKVGDAAAVISQSGNAVIIRNIKGADAPAGGTPSPIEGPAFQSVNGTVSVLYADGTSQSFDFTHGQITAAASGSVTIKRPDG
;
A
#
# COMPACT_ATOMS: atom_id res chain seq x y z
N MET A 1 -36.95 -60.09 50.74
CA MET A 1 -37.74 -59.12 49.95
C MET A 1 -36.77 -58.06 49.41
N GLY A 2 -36.53 -57.96 48.10
CA GLY A 2 -35.61 -56.97 47.50
C GLY A 2 -35.09 -57.45 46.14
N LYS A 3 -35.93 -57.39 45.10
CA LYS A 3 -35.96 -56.39 44.01
C LYS A 3 -34.74 -56.43 43.08
N ARG A 4 -34.96 -57.02 41.89
CA ARG A 4 -34.19 -56.82 40.65
C ARG A 4 -34.17 -55.33 40.32
N ILE A 5 -33.03 -54.73 40.02
CA ILE A 5 -32.97 -53.44 39.32
C ILE A 5 -31.91 -53.53 38.23
N ALA A 6 -32.40 -53.29 37.01
CA ALA A 6 -31.71 -53.42 35.75
C ALA A 6 -30.78 -52.23 35.49
N THR A 7 -29.64 -52.54 34.88
CA THR A 7 -28.70 -51.60 34.28
C THR A 7 -29.39 -50.80 33.17
N VAL A 8 -29.46 -49.48 33.31
CA VAL A 8 -29.80 -48.56 32.22
C VAL A 8 -28.52 -47.85 31.80
N VAL A 9 -28.02 -48.21 30.63
CA VAL A 9 -26.93 -47.50 29.96
C VAL A 9 -27.56 -46.28 29.28
N VAL A 10 -27.30 -45.09 29.83
CA VAL A 10 -27.61 -43.83 29.14
C VAL A 10 -26.36 -43.39 28.39
N THR A 11 -26.36 -43.58 27.08
CA THR A 11 -25.33 -43.05 26.18
C THR A 11 -25.55 -41.55 26.04
N LEU A 12 -24.72 -40.74 26.71
CA LEU A 12 -24.73 -39.29 26.54
C LEU A 12 -24.00 -38.96 25.23
N PHE A 13 -24.75 -38.54 24.20
CA PHE A 13 -24.19 -37.97 22.98
C PHE A 13 -23.69 -36.56 23.32
N ALA A 14 -22.36 -36.39 23.46
CA ALA A 14 -21.76 -35.08 23.61
C ALA A 14 -21.88 -34.32 22.28
N LEU A 15 -22.65 -33.22 22.29
CA LEU A 15 -22.74 -32.28 21.18
C LEU A 15 -21.36 -31.60 21.01
N VAL A 16 -20.63 -31.99 19.96
CA VAL A 16 -19.42 -31.27 19.55
C VAL A 16 -19.87 -29.94 18.94
N THR A 17 -19.92 -28.87 19.73
CA THR A 17 -19.86 -27.52 19.18
C THR A 17 -18.43 -27.32 18.68
N GLY A 18 -18.17 -27.70 17.44
CA GLY A 18 -17.00 -27.21 16.74
C GLY A 18 -17.17 -25.70 16.61
N SER A 19 -16.50 -24.93 17.47
CA SER A 19 -16.30 -23.51 17.24
C SER A 19 -15.53 -23.41 15.93
N ALA A 20 -16.22 -23.10 14.84
CA ALA A 20 -15.54 -22.63 13.65
C ALA A 20 -14.74 -21.41 14.11
N LEU A 21 -13.41 -21.51 14.10
CA LEU A 21 -12.55 -20.34 14.16
C LEU A 21 -12.94 -19.51 12.94
N ALA A 22 -13.83 -18.53 13.14
CA ALA A 22 -13.98 -17.46 12.18
C ALA A 22 -12.58 -16.94 11.95
N ALA A 23 -12.08 -17.08 10.72
CA ALA A 23 -10.81 -16.46 10.35
C ALA A 23 -10.91 -14.99 10.76
N ASP A 24 -10.03 -14.56 11.66
CA ASP A 24 -9.97 -13.19 12.12
C ASP A 24 -9.97 -12.28 10.88
N PRO A 25 -10.87 -11.28 10.77
CA PRO A 25 -10.87 -10.41 9.61
C PRO A 25 -9.46 -9.88 9.41
N ALA A 26 -8.93 -10.04 8.20
CA ALA A 26 -7.58 -9.63 7.87
C ALA A 26 -7.33 -8.22 8.40
N VAL A 27 -6.36 -8.06 9.32
CA VAL A 27 -6.03 -6.78 9.92
C VAL A 27 -5.60 -5.83 8.80
N LYS A 28 -6.42 -4.82 8.54
CA LYS A 28 -6.16 -3.82 7.52
C LYS A 28 -5.09 -2.86 8.04
N GLY A 29 -4.01 -2.71 7.28
CA GLY A 29 -2.99 -1.70 7.58
C GLY A 29 -3.54 -0.27 7.46
N PRO A 30 -2.81 0.73 7.98
CA PRO A 30 -3.28 2.12 8.07
C PRO A 30 -3.52 2.78 6.71
N PHE A 31 -3.06 2.19 5.59
CA PHE A 31 -3.22 2.73 4.23
C PHE A 31 -4.16 1.91 3.35
N TYR A 32 -4.93 0.96 3.91
CA TYR A 32 -5.73 0.00 3.13
C TYR A 32 -6.68 0.68 2.13
N ASP A 33 -7.42 1.70 2.57
CA ASP A 33 -8.37 2.48 1.76
C ASP A 33 -7.87 3.91 1.43
N ALA A 34 -6.57 4.15 1.59
CA ALA A 34 -5.94 5.42 1.22
C ALA A 34 -6.04 5.62 -0.31
N VAL A 35 -6.48 6.79 -0.76
CA VAL A 35 -6.65 7.12 -2.18
C VAL A 35 -5.70 8.20 -2.67
N HIS A 36 -5.29 9.09 -1.77
CA HIS A 36 -4.39 10.18 -2.04
C HIS A 36 -3.54 10.47 -0.79
N SER A 37 -2.33 10.98 -0.98
CA SER A 37 -1.57 11.57 0.10
C SER A 37 -0.68 12.71 -0.38
N THR A 38 -0.48 13.70 0.48
CA THR A 38 0.61 14.66 0.38
C THR A 38 1.66 14.31 1.42
N SER A 39 2.92 14.55 1.10
CA SER A 39 4.02 14.30 2.02
C SER A 39 5.09 15.36 1.90
N ALA A 40 5.66 15.72 3.05
CA ALA A 40 6.86 16.55 3.15
C ALA A 40 7.98 15.65 3.65
N VAL A 41 8.99 15.42 2.81
CA VAL A 41 10.08 14.49 3.06
C VAL A 41 11.38 15.28 3.23
N THR A 42 12.06 15.09 4.35
CA THR A 42 13.38 15.66 4.60
C THR A 42 14.45 14.64 4.23
N TYR A 43 15.46 15.09 3.49
CA TYR A 43 16.56 14.28 3.01
C TYR A 43 17.82 14.49 3.84
N LYS A 44 18.80 13.63 3.63
CA LYS A 44 20.11 13.68 4.30
C LYS A 44 20.84 15.02 4.11
N ASP A 45 20.63 15.69 2.99
CA ASP A 45 21.20 17.02 2.69
C ASP A 45 20.40 18.18 3.33
N ALA A 46 19.46 17.85 4.22
CA ALA A 46 18.51 18.78 4.85
C ALA A 46 17.53 19.47 3.90
N SER A 47 17.51 19.11 2.60
CA SER A 47 16.45 19.56 1.71
C SER A 47 15.11 18.93 2.07
N THR A 48 14.02 19.65 1.79
CA THR A 48 12.67 19.12 1.92
C THR A 48 12.01 19.10 0.55
N GLN A 49 11.40 17.98 0.19
CA GLN A 49 10.61 17.87 -1.03
C GLN A 49 9.18 17.43 -0.72
N ASN A 50 8.26 17.99 -1.50
CA ASN A 50 6.86 17.61 -1.45
C ASN A 50 6.58 16.54 -2.50
N TRP A 51 5.91 15.48 -2.08
CA TRP A 51 5.49 14.39 -2.93
C TRP A 51 4.01 14.12 -2.76
N THR A 52 3.35 13.84 -3.87
CA THR A 52 1.98 13.37 -3.91
C THR A 52 1.95 11.91 -4.32
N TRP A 53 1.05 11.15 -3.72
CA TRP A 53 0.75 9.79 -4.12
C TRP A 53 -0.74 9.66 -4.34
N ASP A 54 -1.13 9.04 -5.45
CA ASP A 54 -2.51 8.77 -5.81
C ASP A 54 -2.64 7.32 -6.26
N ARG A 55 -3.79 6.71 -5.99
CA ARG A 55 -4.11 5.39 -6.55
C ARG A 55 -5.51 5.36 -7.14
N GLY A 56 -5.67 4.62 -8.22
CA GLY A 56 -6.95 4.51 -8.90
C GLY A 56 -6.89 3.63 -10.14
N ALA A 57 -8.01 3.53 -10.84
CA ALA A 57 -8.09 2.89 -12.15
C ALA A 57 -7.63 3.87 -13.23
N ILE A 58 -6.81 3.42 -14.18
CA ILE A 58 -6.42 4.19 -15.35
C ILE A 58 -7.64 4.37 -16.24
N THR A 59 -8.04 5.61 -16.49
CA THR A 59 -9.17 5.93 -17.39
C THR A 59 -8.73 6.55 -18.70
N ALA A 60 -7.52 7.12 -18.75
CA ALA A 60 -6.89 7.59 -19.98
C ALA A 60 -5.37 7.51 -19.84
N VAL A 61 -4.68 7.17 -20.93
CA VAL A 61 -3.22 7.20 -21.02
C VAL A 61 -2.77 7.58 -22.42
N SER A 62 -1.74 8.40 -22.52
CA SER A 62 -1.02 8.75 -23.73
C SER A 62 0.48 8.76 -23.45
N SER A 63 1.31 9.12 -24.44
CA SER A 63 2.75 9.30 -24.22
C SER A 63 3.09 10.47 -23.28
N SER A 64 2.17 11.42 -23.06
CA SER A 64 2.41 12.65 -22.31
C SER A 64 1.46 12.86 -21.12
N SER A 65 0.49 11.98 -20.91
CA SER A 65 -0.54 12.14 -19.88
C SER A 65 -1.05 10.80 -19.36
N LEU A 66 -1.36 10.75 -18.06
CA LEU A 66 -2.06 9.64 -17.40
C LEU A 66 -3.19 10.19 -16.54
N THR A 67 -4.38 9.61 -16.67
CA THR A 67 -5.52 9.94 -15.79
C THR A 67 -5.93 8.73 -14.97
N LEU A 68 -6.03 8.93 -13.65
CA LEU A 68 -6.58 7.96 -12.71
C LEU A 68 -7.98 8.40 -12.26
N LYS A 69 -8.88 7.43 -12.11
CA LYS A 69 -10.11 7.54 -11.32
C LYS A 69 -9.88 6.91 -9.95
N ARG A 70 -9.87 7.74 -8.92
CA ARG A 70 -9.72 7.35 -7.52
C ARG A 70 -11.03 6.77 -6.98
N LYS A 71 -10.94 6.00 -5.89
CA LYS A 71 -12.09 5.32 -5.27
C LYS A 71 -13.07 6.30 -4.59
N ASP A 72 -12.62 7.50 -4.24
CA ASP A 72 -13.46 8.62 -3.78
C ASP A 72 -14.17 9.35 -4.94
N ASN A 73 -14.18 8.76 -6.14
CA ASN A 73 -14.76 9.31 -7.37
C ASN A 73 -14.07 10.55 -7.94
N GLN A 74 -12.90 10.95 -7.45
CA GLN A 74 -12.14 12.02 -8.07
C GLN A 74 -11.27 11.52 -9.21
N SER A 75 -11.14 12.33 -10.26
CA SER A 75 -10.19 12.07 -11.35
C SER A 75 -8.96 12.97 -11.18
N VAL A 76 -7.77 12.40 -11.37
CA VAL A 76 -6.50 13.14 -11.30
C VAL A 76 -5.69 12.83 -12.55
N THR A 77 -5.16 13.88 -13.17
CA THR A 77 -4.33 13.77 -14.38
C THR A 77 -2.91 14.21 -14.08
N PHE A 78 -1.95 13.43 -14.56
CA PHE A 78 -0.52 13.66 -14.41
C PHE A 78 0.13 13.85 -15.77
N ALA A 79 1.09 14.75 -15.85
CA ALA A 79 1.98 14.83 -16.99
C ALA A 79 2.99 13.67 -16.96
N ILE A 80 3.21 13.04 -18.11
CA ILE A 80 4.29 12.08 -18.33
C ILE A 80 5.46 12.81 -18.99
N THR A 81 6.65 12.61 -18.43
CA THR A 81 7.90 13.23 -18.88
C THR A 81 8.95 12.17 -19.15
N ASP A 82 10.10 12.59 -19.67
CA ASP A 82 11.29 11.75 -19.82
C ASP A 82 11.82 11.17 -18.49
N LYS A 83 11.48 11.80 -17.36
CA LYS A 83 11.82 11.34 -16.01
C LYS A 83 10.81 10.36 -15.41
N THR A 84 9.68 10.12 -16.08
CA THR A 84 8.64 9.22 -15.57
C THR A 84 9.10 7.77 -15.69
N VAL A 85 9.10 7.05 -14.57
CA VAL A 85 9.46 5.63 -14.54
C VAL A 85 8.24 4.77 -14.28
N VAL A 86 7.93 3.87 -15.21
CA VAL A 86 6.93 2.81 -15.00
C VAL A 86 7.63 1.59 -14.42
N ARG A 87 7.22 1.17 -13.22
CA ARG A 87 7.77 -0.03 -12.58
C ARG A 87 6.71 -0.91 -11.97
N ASN A 88 6.80 -2.21 -12.20
CA ASN A 88 5.89 -3.17 -11.61
C ASN A 88 6.64 -4.44 -11.20
N ALA A 89 6.30 -5.01 -10.05
CA ALA A 89 6.95 -6.23 -9.53
C ALA A 89 8.50 -6.21 -9.57
N GLY A 90 9.11 -5.03 -9.35
CA GLY A 90 10.57 -4.87 -9.35
C GLY A 90 11.21 -4.57 -10.71
N ALA A 91 10.49 -4.73 -11.82
CA ALA A 91 10.98 -4.46 -13.16
C ALA A 91 10.52 -3.09 -13.70
N THR A 92 11.17 -2.63 -14.76
CA THR A 92 10.83 -1.38 -15.48
C THR A 92 10.10 -1.71 -16.78
N TYR A 93 9.15 -0.86 -17.15
CA TYR A 93 8.32 -1.01 -18.35
C TYR A 93 8.20 0.31 -19.10
N ALA A 94 7.66 0.26 -20.31
CA ALA A 94 7.35 1.44 -21.09
C ALA A 94 6.00 2.03 -20.68
N VAL A 95 5.80 3.33 -20.95
CA VAL A 95 4.49 3.99 -20.79
C VAL A 95 3.42 3.32 -21.66
N THR A 96 3.81 2.80 -22.83
CA THR A 96 2.92 2.07 -23.74
C THR A 96 2.41 0.76 -23.16
N ASP A 97 3.03 0.24 -22.09
CA ASP A 97 2.59 -0.99 -21.43
C ASP A 97 1.40 -0.74 -20.51
N LEU A 98 1.16 0.51 -20.08
CA LEU A 98 -0.02 0.89 -19.32
C LEU A 98 -1.30 0.76 -20.15
N LYS A 99 -2.37 0.24 -19.54
CA LYS A 99 -3.67 0.08 -20.20
C LYS A 99 -4.80 0.72 -19.39
N VAL A 100 -5.80 1.23 -20.10
CA VAL A 100 -7.06 1.68 -19.50
C VAL A 100 -7.75 0.46 -18.86
N GLY A 101 -8.26 0.65 -17.65
CA GLY A 101 -8.87 -0.42 -16.85
C GLY A 101 -7.94 -1.01 -15.79
N ASP A 102 -6.62 -0.92 -15.97
CA ASP A 102 -5.67 -1.32 -14.93
C ASP A 102 -5.75 -0.36 -13.73
N ALA A 103 -5.61 -0.90 -12.52
CA ALA A 103 -5.34 -0.09 -11.34
C ALA A 103 -3.84 0.24 -11.27
N ALA A 104 -3.50 1.46 -10.87
CA ALA A 104 -2.13 1.88 -10.64
C ALA A 104 -2.03 2.83 -9.45
N ALA A 105 -0.80 3.02 -8.99
CA ALA A 105 -0.43 4.06 -8.05
C ALA A 105 0.63 4.96 -8.66
N VAL A 106 0.45 6.27 -8.55
CA VAL A 106 1.34 7.28 -9.11
C VAL A 106 1.95 8.08 -7.97
N ILE A 107 3.28 8.16 -7.94
CA ILE A 107 4.00 9.15 -7.15
C ILE A 107 4.35 10.31 -8.07
N SER A 108 3.99 11.52 -7.68
CA SER A 108 4.12 12.71 -8.49
C SER A 108 4.72 13.87 -7.70
N GLN A 109 5.24 14.84 -8.45
CA GLN A 109 5.71 16.11 -7.92
C GLN A 109 5.30 17.23 -8.88
N SER A 110 4.63 18.26 -8.35
CA SER A 110 4.13 19.40 -9.14
C SER A 110 3.30 18.98 -10.36
N GLY A 111 2.48 17.92 -10.22
CA GLY A 111 1.63 17.37 -11.28
C GLY A 111 2.33 16.45 -12.30
N ASN A 112 3.66 16.30 -12.23
CA ASN A 112 4.40 15.37 -13.09
C ASN A 112 4.49 14.00 -12.42
N ALA A 113 4.13 12.94 -13.14
CA ALA A 113 4.35 11.58 -12.69
C ALA A 113 5.86 11.29 -12.65
N VAL A 114 6.35 10.87 -11.48
CA VAL A 114 7.75 10.45 -11.32
C VAL A 114 7.84 8.94 -11.33
N ILE A 115 6.95 8.25 -10.60
CA ILE A 115 6.88 6.79 -10.59
C ILE A 115 5.44 6.32 -10.75
N ILE A 116 5.21 5.40 -11.67
CA ILE A 116 3.94 4.68 -11.85
C ILE A 116 4.18 3.23 -11.44
N ARG A 117 3.42 2.72 -10.46
CA ARG A 117 3.66 1.39 -9.86
C ARG A 117 2.42 0.70 -9.35
N ASN A 118 2.62 -0.51 -8.80
CA ASN A 118 1.55 -1.35 -8.25
C ASN A 118 0.43 -1.58 -9.28
N ILE A 119 0.83 -1.84 -10.52
CA ILE A 119 -0.08 -1.95 -11.64
C ILE A 119 -0.75 -3.32 -11.57
N LYS A 120 -2.08 -3.34 -11.61
CA LYS A 120 -2.90 -4.55 -11.46
C LYS A 120 -4.08 -4.51 -12.41
N GLY A 121 -4.28 -5.59 -13.14
CA GLY A 121 -5.36 -5.75 -14.11
C GLY A 121 -5.03 -6.89 -15.05
N ALA A 122 -5.90 -7.15 -16.02
CA ALA A 122 -5.72 -8.25 -16.97
C ALA A 122 -4.48 -8.05 -17.84
N ASP A 123 -4.15 -6.80 -18.15
CA ASP A 123 -3.07 -6.43 -19.06
C ASP A 123 -1.89 -5.77 -18.34
N ALA A 124 -1.83 -5.89 -17.01
CA ALA A 124 -0.78 -5.27 -16.22
C ALA A 124 0.60 -5.83 -16.60
N PRO A 125 1.60 -4.98 -16.83
CA PRO A 125 2.94 -5.43 -17.21
C PRO A 125 3.58 -6.29 -16.12
N ALA A 126 4.11 -7.44 -16.51
CA ALA A 126 4.71 -8.44 -15.63
C ALA A 126 5.86 -9.19 -16.32
N GLY A 127 6.66 -9.93 -15.53
CA GLY A 127 7.71 -10.82 -16.04
C GLY A 127 9.01 -10.14 -16.47
N GLY A 128 9.13 -8.82 -16.33
CA GLY A 128 10.38 -8.11 -16.62
C GLY A 128 11.50 -8.45 -15.64
N THR A 129 12.75 -8.19 -16.06
CA THR A 129 13.92 -8.33 -15.18
C THR A 129 13.92 -7.23 -14.11
N PRO A 130 14.13 -7.59 -12.82
CA PRO A 130 14.24 -6.59 -11.77
C PRO A 130 15.34 -5.58 -12.03
N SER A 131 15.07 -4.30 -11.76
CA SER A 131 16.03 -3.20 -11.92
C SER A 131 16.06 -2.33 -10.66
N PRO A 132 17.26 -1.94 -10.18
CA PRO A 132 17.39 -1.02 -9.06
C PRO A 132 17.01 0.39 -9.50
N ILE A 133 15.79 0.82 -9.18
CA ILE A 133 15.35 2.21 -9.31
C ILE A 133 15.15 2.78 -7.92
N GLU A 134 15.87 3.85 -7.63
CA GLU A 134 15.72 4.62 -6.41
C GLU A 134 14.36 5.30 -6.37
N GLY A 135 13.67 5.17 -5.24
CA GLY A 135 12.38 5.79 -5.02
C GLY A 135 12.50 7.17 -4.39
N PRO A 136 11.38 7.89 -4.22
CA PRO A 136 11.36 9.24 -3.67
C PRO A 136 11.81 9.32 -2.21
N ALA A 137 11.70 8.21 -1.47
CA ALA A 137 12.19 8.08 -0.11
C ALA A 137 13.67 7.68 -0.02
N PHE A 138 14.37 7.50 -1.16
CA PHE A 138 15.80 7.21 -1.14
C PHE A 138 16.56 8.37 -0.49
N GLN A 139 17.47 8.07 0.44
CA GLN A 139 18.17 9.04 1.29
C GLN A 139 17.28 9.97 2.14
N SER A 140 15.98 9.66 2.27
CA SER A 140 15.13 10.36 3.24
C SER A 140 15.59 10.05 4.67
N VAL A 141 15.32 10.99 5.56
CA VAL A 141 15.62 10.90 7.00
C VAL A 141 14.32 10.75 7.77
N ASN A 142 13.36 11.64 7.52
CA ASN A 142 12.04 11.62 8.14
C ASN A 142 11.06 12.44 7.29
N GLY A 143 9.82 12.50 7.75
CA GLY A 143 8.81 13.36 7.17
C GLY A 143 7.43 13.05 7.71
N THR A 144 6.47 13.76 7.14
CA THR A 144 5.05 13.57 7.43
C THR A 144 4.33 13.17 6.15
N VAL A 145 3.39 12.24 6.27
CA VAL A 145 2.49 11.81 5.20
C VAL A 145 1.07 12.05 5.66
N SER A 146 0.37 12.97 5.00
CA SER A 146 -1.06 13.23 5.20
C SER A 146 -1.86 12.48 4.15
N VAL A 147 -2.70 11.55 4.59
CA VAL A 147 -3.44 10.61 3.77
C VAL A 147 -4.92 10.98 3.75
N LEU A 148 -5.52 10.96 2.57
CA LEU A 148 -6.96 10.99 2.34
C LEU A 148 -7.44 9.56 2.03
N TYR A 149 -8.48 9.13 2.73
CA TYR A 149 -9.14 7.85 2.54
C TYR A 149 -10.34 7.96 1.60
N ALA A 150 -10.75 6.83 1.03
CA ALA A 150 -11.87 6.77 0.10
C ALA A 150 -13.21 7.25 0.69
N ASP A 151 -13.37 7.20 2.02
CA ASP A 151 -14.55 7.69 2.75
C ASP A 151 -14.50 9.20 3.02
N GLY A 152 -13.45 9.89 2.58
CA GLY A 152 -13.24 11.32 2.79
C GLY A 152 -12.53 11.69 4.09
N THR A 153 -12.27 10.72 4.98
CA THR A 153 -11.49 10.98 6.20
C THR A 153 -10.02 11.21 5.87
N SER A 154 -9.28 11.85 6.77
CA SER A 154 -7.84 12.07 6.60
C SER A 154 -7.07 11.81 7.88
N GLN A 155 -5.85 11.30 7.75
CA GLN A 155 -4.93 11.04 8.86
C GLN A 155 -3.50 11.41 8.47
N SER A 156 -2.73 11.92 9.42
CA SER A 156 -1.30 12.18 9.21
C SER A 156 -0.45 11.19 10.00
N PHE A 157 0.66 10.80 9.41
CA PHE A 157 1.64 9.88 9.99
C PHE A 157 3.02 10.49 9.85
N ASP A 158 3.78 10.46 10.93
CA ASP A 158 5.20 10.75 10.86
C ASP A 158 5.97 9.45 10.58
N PHE A 159 7.04 9.57 9.81
CA PHE A 159 7.94 8.45 9.56
C PHE A 159 9.38 8.86 9.85
N THR A 160 10.18 7.87 10.22
CA THR A 160 11.64 7.97 10.27
C THR A 160 12.21 6.85 9.44
N HIS A 161 13.14 7.20 8.56
CA HIS A 161 13.87 6.25 7.74
C HIS A 161 15.25 6.00 8.36
N GLY A 162 15.72 4.76 8.32
CA GLY A 162 17.00 4.37 8.89
C GLY A 162 17.09 2.88 9.19
N GLN A 163 18.17 2.50 9.85
CA GLN A 163 18.42 1.13 10.26
C GLN A 163 17.89 0.88 11.66
N ILE A 164 17.14 -0.20 11.86
CA ILE A 164 16.76 -0.66 13.20
C ILE A 164 18.04 -1.11 13.94
N THR A 165 18.32 -0.50 15.09
CA THR A 165 19.47 -0.86 15.94
C THR A 165 19.07 -1.57 17.23
N ALA A 166 17.81 -1.41 17.67
CA ALA A 166 17.24 -2.13 18.80
C ALA A 166 15.72 -2.21 18.65
N ALA A 167 15.12 -3.26 19.22
CA ALA A 167 13.68 -3.42 19.32
C ALA A 167 13.33 -3.99 20.70
N ALA A 168 12.28 -3.46 21.31
CA ALA A 168 11.72 -3.92 22.57
C ALA A 168 10.19 -3.86 22.50
N SER A 169 9.51 -4.41 23.51
CA SER A 169 8.04 -4.33 23.60
C SER A 169 7.58 -2.87 23.54
N GLY A 170 6.89 -2.51 22.46
CA GLY A 170 6.36 -1.17 22.24
C GLY A 170 7.37 -0.11 21.77
N SER A 171 8.63 -0.47 21.46
CA SER A 171 9.60 0.51 20.95
C SER A 171 10.61 -0.07 19.96
N VAL A 172 11.07 0.78 19.05
CA VAL A 172 12.15 0.49 18.09
C VAL A 172 13.09 1.68 18.06
N THR A 173 14.39 1.43 18.10
CA THR A 173 15.43 2.45 17.89
C THR A 173 15.90 2.40 16.45
N ILE A 174 15.92 3.56 15.80
CA ILE A 174 16.32 3.71 14.41
C ILE A 174 17.54 4.63 14.34
N LYS A 175 18.65 4.13 13.78
CA LYS A 175 19.80 4.95 13.38
C LYS A 175 19.48 5.60 12.04
N ARG A 176 19.42 6.93 12.03
CA ARG A 176 19.08 7.71 10.83
C ARG A 176 20.28 7.80 9.86
N PRO A 177 20.04 8.04 8.56
CA PRO A 177 21.10 8.16 7.56
C PRO A 177 22.02 9.40 7.72
N ASP A 178 21.59 10.41 8.48
CA ASP A 178 22.28 11.69 8.70
C ASP A 178 23.21 11.70 9.93
N GLY A 179 23.21 10.66 10.76
CA GLY A 179 24.04 10.56 11.97
C GLY A 179 23.22 10.25 13.19
#